data_AF-A0A168EUK8-F1
#
_entry.id   AF-A0A168EUK8-F1
#
_cell.length_a   1.000
_cell.length_b   1.000
_cell.length_c   1.000
_cell.angle_alpha   90.00
_cell.angle_beta   90.00
_cell.angle_gamma   90.00
#
_symmetry.space_group_name_H-M   'P 1'
#
loop_
_entity.id
_entity.type
_entity.pdbx_description
1 polymer ?
#
loop_
_entity_poly.entity_id
_entity_poly.type
_entity_poly.pdbx_seq_one_letter_code
_entity_poly.pdbx_strand_id
1 'polypeptide(L)'
;MAKTTAKLSEEGPSSPQEVAETMLSWHNLELTSCLEMQSLWAGYGHICAIKARPSCKSRGRDETVSFQMAKDAAANFPEQSFVLKLVQAPTTQPDEGHLRKMYSYEIEQHFYDEIAPTLTVSVAKCLASTSKMRETARTAELGDIIATLMTDLRLAYPVSGGKRAALTSRQVHAALRWLAGFHRCYWEHPAQDLGSLIMPPLEEFERRKESNDRSSKAIWLNGGYTYLATRRKEYEHLSRDKTSEWSALFCSVHEGADQSIAELVAAFLRPCGRPFETYLHGDVKSENMFFTESGDEVAFFDFQRRVPGADREEDAKIWADHECQREKSGATLREWCDRGRGRGRGRGGQQQQQQRQCLDPQDGRVEKMAL
;
A
#
# COMPACT_ATOMS: atom_id res chain seq x y z
N MET A 1 -31.78 44.93 18.58
CA MET A 1 -30.65 44.00 18.55
C MET A 1 -30.99 42.85 17.61
N ALA A 2 -30.62 42.97 16.33
CA ALA A 2 -30.77 41.90 15.36
C ALA A 2 -29.56 40.98 15.50
N LYS A 3 -29.80 39.71 15.88
CA LYS A 3 -28.77 38.67 15.89
C LYS A 3 -28.53 38.25 14.44
N THR A 4 -27.37 38.62 13.91
CA THR A 4 -26.82 38.07 12.68
C THR A 4 -26.47 36.61 12.93
N THR A 5 -27.30 35.69 12.44
CA THR A 5 -26.95 34.28 12.33
C THR A 5 -25.93 34.13 11.20
N ALA A 6 -24.69 33.81 11.59
CA ALA A 6 -23.67 33.39 10.64
C ALA A 6 -24.18 32.14 9.92
N LYS A 7 -24.32 32.27 8.60
CA LYS A 7 -24.63 31.17 7.69
C LYS A 7 -23.36 30.32 7.61
N LEU A 8 -23.35 29.18 8.31
CA LEU A 8 -22.38 28.12 8.05
C LEU A 8 -22.57 27.74 6.58
N SER A 9 -21.57 28.03 5.75
CA SER A 9 -21.50 27.56 4.38
C SER A 9 -21.35 26.04 4.42
N GLU A 10 -22.43 25.32 4.12
CA GLU A 10 -22.32 23.94 3.63
C GLU A 10 -21.75 24.00 2.21
N GLU A 11 -20.44 24.18 2.11
CA GLU A 11 -19.72 23.95 0.86
C GLU A 11 -19.54 22.44 0.67
N GLY A 12 -19.92 21.96 -0.51
CA GLY A 12 -19.73 20.56 -0.89
C GLY A 12 -18.25 20.18 -0.91
N PRO A 13 -17.93 18.88 -0.99
CA PRO A 13 -16.54 18.44 -1.06
C PRO A 13 -15.83 19.10 -2.24
N SER A 14 -14.65 19.68 -2.01
CA SER A 14 -13.83 20.29 -3.06
C SER A 14 -13.61 19.30 -4.20
N SER A 15 -13.82 19.73 -5.43
CA SER A 15 -13.69 18.85 -6.58
C SER A 15 -12.21 18.43 -6.77
N PRO A 16 -11.94 17.23 -7.35
CA PRO A 16 -10.56 16.82 -7.62
C PRO A 16 -9.77 17.83 -8.46
N GLN A 17 -10.45 18.55 -9.34
CA GLN A 17 -9.85 19.59 -10.18
C GLN A 17 -9.39 20.80 -9.35
N GLU A 18 -10.24 21.33 -8.47
CA GLU A 18 -9.88 22.47 -7.60
C GLU A 18 -8.71 22.13 -6.67
N VAL A 19 -8.71 20.91 -6.11
CA VAL A 19 -7.61 20.42 -5.28
C VAL A 19 -6.33 20.33 -6.11
N ALA A 20 -6.38 19.77 -7.32
CA ALA A 20 -5.22 19.67 -8.20
C ALA A 20 -4.66 21.04 -8.58
N GLU A 21 -5.52 21.98 -8.99
CA GLU A 21 -5.12 23.36 -9.34
C GLU A 21 -4.44 24.05 -8.17
N THR A 22 -5.02 23.93 -6.98
CA THR A 22 -4.47 24.50 -5.74
C THR A 22 -3.09 23.92 -5.43
N MET A 23 -2.96 22.59 -5.40
CA MET A 23 -1.68 21.93 -5.07
C MET A 23 -0.59 22.19 -6.11
N LEU A 24 -0.94 22.23 -7.40
CA LEU A 24 -0.01 22.56 -8.48
C LEU A 24 0.49 24.00 -8.40
N SER A 25 -0.36 24.94 -7.96
CA SER A 25 0.02 26.35 -7.80
C SER A 25 1.17 26.53 -6.80
N TRP A 26 1.27 25.66 -5.79
CA TRP A 26 2.36 25.68 -4.80
C TRP A 26 3.73 25.41 -5.42
N HIS A 27 3.77 24.84 -6.63
CA HIS A 27 4.96 24.52 -7.39
C HIS A 27 5.09 25.29 -8.71
N ASN A 28 4.34 26.39 -8.87
CA ASN A 28 4.29 27.16 -10.12
C ASN A 28 3.89 26.31 -11.34
N LEU A 29 3.00 25.34 -11.14
CA LEU A 29 2.42 24.53 -12.21
C LEU A 29 0.96 24.94 -12.43
N GLU A 30 0.52 24.86 -13.68
CA GLU A 30 -0.85 25.08 -14.11
C GLU A 30 -1.44 23.76 -14.61
N LEU A 31 -2.64 23.42 -14.13
CA LEU A 31 -3.37 22.23 -14.53
C LEU A 31 -3.77 22.32 -16.01
N THR A 32 -3.51 21.27 -16.78
CA THR A 32 -3.97 21.13 -18.16
C THR A 32 -5.00 20.02 -18.32
N SER A 33 -4.94 18.98 -17.49
CA SER A 33 -5.93 17.89 -17.47
C SER A 33 -6.02 17.26 -16.09
N CYS A 34 -7.25 16.95 -15.65
CA CYS A 34 -7.54 16.14 -14.48
C CYS A 34 -8.54 15.06 -14.88
N LEU A 35 -8.10 13.81 -14.94
CA LEU A 35 -8.93 12.66 -15.30
C LEU A 35 -9.04 11.71 -14.11
N GLU A 36 -10.25 11.49 -13.61
CA GLU A 36 -10.51 10.47 -12.62
C GLU A 36 -10.26 9.07 -13.20
N MET A 37 -9.39 8.30 -12.55
CA MET A 37 -9.03 6.93 -12.97
C MET A 37 -9.78 5.87 -12.16
N GLN A 38 -9.93 6.10 -10.86
CA GLN A 38 -10.46 5.09 -9.95
C GLN A 38 -11.03 5.75 -8.68
N SER A 39 -12.19 5.28 -8.23
CA SER A 39 -12.70 5.61 -6.90
C SER A 39 -11.98 4.80 -5.81
N LEU A 40 -11.78 5.44 -4.66
CA LEU A 40 -11.24 4.81 -3.46
C LEU A 40 -12.31 3.97 -2.73
N TRP A 41 -11.86 3.21 -1.74
CA TRP A 41 -12.72 2.34 -0.94
C TRP A 41 -13.97 3.07 -0.44
N ALA A 42 -15.15 2.47 -0.61
CA ALA A 42 -16.43 2.97 -0.11
C ALA A 42 -16.73 4.46 -0.38
N GLY A 43 -16.25 5.00 -1.51
CA GLY A 43 -16.48 6.39 -1.88
C GLY A 43 -15.60 7.40 -1.13
N TYR A 44 -14.46 6.97 -0.58
CA TYR A 44 -13.57 7.85 0.22
C TYR A 44 -12.78 8.85 -0.61
N GLY A 45 -13.05 8.99 -1.90
CA GLY A 45 -12.33 9.88 -2.81
C GLY A 45 -11.84 9.15 -4.05
N HIS A 46 -10.79 9.67 -4.67
CA HIS A 46 -10.43 9.36 -6.06
C HIS A 46 -8.91 9.33 -6.29
N ILE A 47 -8.50 8.53 -7.26
CA ILE A 47 -7.21 8.60 -7.91
C ILE A 47 -7.41 9.29 -9.26
N CYS A 48 -6.67 10.36 -9.52
CA CYS A 48 -6.76 11.14 -10.75
C CYS A 48 -5.40 11.18 -11.47
N ALA A 49 -5.43 10.99 -12.79
CA ALA A 49 -4.30 11.34 -13.65
C ALA A 49 -4.32 12.86 -13.88
N ILE A 50 -3.18 13.49 -13.60
CA ILE A 50 -3.02 14.93 -13.68
C ILE A 50 -1.97 15.24 -14.75
N LYS A 51 -2.27 16.20 -15.61
CA LYS A 51 -1.30 16.81 -16.52
C LYS A 51 -1.15 18.27 -16.15
N ALA A 52 0.08 18.76 -16.15
CA ALA A 52 0.37 20.13 -15.79
C ALA A 52 1.58 20.67 -16.55
N ARG A 53 1.64 21.99 -16.69
CA ARG A 53 2.74 22.72 -17.33
C ARG A 53 3.26 23.82 -16.42
N PRO A 54 4.49 24.31 -16.59
CA PRO A 54 4.95 25.49 -15.87
C PRO A 54 4.04 26.70 -16.09
N SER A 55 3.69 27.37 -15.01
CA SER A 55 2.84 28.57 -15.02
C SER A 55 3.61 29.74 -15.62
N CYS A 56 3.02 30.38 -16.63
CA CYS A 56 3.57 31.59 -17.26
C CYS A 56 3.31 32.87 -16.45
N LYS A 57 2.58 32.79 -15.33
CA LYS A 57 2.14 33.95 -14.53
C LYS A 57 3.26 34.64 -13.72
N SER A 58 4.50 34.14 -13.79
CA SER A 58 5.64 34.64 -13.00
C SER A 58 6.65 35.52 -13.75
N ARG A 59 6.41 35.88 -15.02
CA ARG A 59 7.16 36.95 -15.69
C ARG A 59 6.35 38.24 -15.67
N GLY A 60 6.72 39.14 -14.77
CA GLY A 60 6.04 40.40 -14.55
C GLY A 60 5.80 41.20 -15.83
N ARG A 61 4.56 41.67 -15.96
CA ARG A 61 4.15 42.93 -16.60
C ARG A 61 4.82 43.23 -17.95
N ASP A 62 4.40 42.53 -19.00
CA ASP A 62 4.13 43.18 -20.28
C ASP A 62 2.98 42.44 -20.99
N GLU A 63 1.84 43.10 -21.11
CA GLU A 63 0.62 42.58 -21.72
C GLU A 63 0.78 42.56 -23.24
N THR A 64 1.49 41.56 -23.77
CA THR A 64 1.33 41.06 -25.15
C THR A 64 2.11 39.75 -25.33
N VAL A 65 1.65 38.67 -24.69
CA VAL A 65 2.19 37.35 -25.01
C VAL A 65 1.64 36.96 -26.39
N SER A 66 2.46 37.12 -27.42
CA SER A 66 2.10 36.69 -28.78
C SER A 66 1.83 35.18 -28.80
N PHE A 67 0.89 34.73 -29.64
CA PHE A 67 0.60 33.31 -29.87
C PHE A 67 1.86 32.48 -30.17
N GLN A 68 2.88 33.11 -30.76
CA GLN A 68 4.15 32.47 -31.08
C GLN A 68 4.98 32.16 -29.81
N MET A 69 5.05 33.08 -28.84
CA MET A 69 5.76 32.84 -27.57
C MET A 69 5.11 31.77 -26.70
N ALA A 70 3.78 31.64 -26.72
CA ALA A 70 3.09 30.55 -26.02
C ALA A 70 3.40 29.18 -26.63
N LYS A 71 3.54 29.10 -27.96
CA LYS A 71 3.98 27.91 -28.68
C LYS A 71 5.45 27.56 -28.36
N ASP A 72 6.32 28.55 -28.33
CA ASP A 72 7.75 28.34 -28.03
C ASP A 72 7.97 27.96 -26.56
N ALA A 73 7.15 28.49 -25.64
CA ALA A 73 7.15 28.06 -24.23
C ALA A 73 6.63 26.62 -24.06
N ALA A 74 5.57 26.24 -24.77
CA ALA A 74 5.06 24.85 -24.76
C ALA A 74 6.05 23.86 -25.41
N ALA A 75 6.83 24.30 -26.40
CA ALA A 75 7.90 23.50 -27.01
C ALA A 75 9.13 23.36 -26.09
N ASN A 76 9.42 24.37 -25.26
CA ASN A 76 10.58 24.38 -24.35
C ASN A 76 10.30 23.83 -22.95
N PHE A 77 9.03 23.77 -22.52
CA PHE A 77 8.63 23.25 -21.21
C PHE A 77 7.57 22.15 -21.40
N PRO A 78 7.99 20.88 -21.46
CA PRO A 78 7.07 19.78 -21.73
C PRO A 78 6.03 19.65 -20.63
N GLU A 79 4.83 19.25 -21.03
CA GLU A 79 3.76 18.85 -20.11
C GLU A 79 4.21 17.68 -19.24
N GLN A 80 4.01 17.80 -17.93
CA GLN A 80 4.38 16.81 -16.93
C GLN A 80 3.14 16.01 -16.50
N SER A 81 3.32 14.71 -16.25
CA SER A 81 2.26 13.81 -15.80
C SER A 81 2.44 13.44 -14.33
N PHE A 82 1.36 13.53 -13.58
CA PHE A 82 1.29 13.26 -12.16
C PHE A 82 0.07 12.39 -11.84
N VAL A 83 0.05 11.85 -10.62
CA VAL A 83 -1.10 11.17 -10.04
C VAL A 83 -1.49 11.91 -8.76
N LEU A 84 -2.75 12.32 -8.68
CA LEU A 84 -3.35 12.85 -7.45
C LEU A 84 -4.12 11.73 -6.77
N LYS A 85 -3.79 11.46 -5.50
CA LYS A 85 -4.61 10.65 -4.61
C LYS A 85 -5.32 11.58 -3.65
N LEU A 86 -6.65 11.69 -3.80
CA LEU A 86 -7.52 12.55 -3.00
C LEU A 86 -8.42 11.69 -2.12
N VAL A 87 -8.35 11.90 -0.82
CA VAL A 87 -9.19 11.24 0.18
C VAL A 87 -10.10 12.28 0.83
N GLN A 88 -11.40 12.09 0.66
CA GLN A 88 -12.50 12.84 1.24
C GLN A 88 -13.46 11.81 1.82
N ALA A 89 -13.19 11.36 3.04
CA ALA A 89 -13.99 10.32 3.67
C ALA A 89 -15.40 10.82 4.01
N PRO A 90 -16.44 9.99 3.85
CA PRO A 90 -17.78 10.32 4.31
C PRO A 90 -17.82 10.58 5.83
N THR A 91 -18.66 11.52 6.25
CA THR A 91 -18.90 11.82 7.67
C THR A 91 -19.79 10.73 8.31
N THR A 92 -19.21 9.57 8.58
CA THR A 92 -19.87 8.44 9.27
C THR A 92 -19.32 8.27 10.68
N GLN A 93 -20.08 7.61 11.57
CA GLN A 93 -19.51 7.22 12.86
C GLN A 93 -18.27 6.34 12.66
N PRO A 94 -17.17 6.60 13.39
CA PRO A 94 -15.93 5.87 13.19
C PRO A 94 -16.09 4.44 13.72
N ASP A 95 -16.22 3.48 12.82
CA ASP A 95 -15.98 2.07 13.14
C ASP A 95 -14.50 1.71 12.90
N GLU A 96 -14.10 0.51 13.33
CA GLU A 96 -12.72 0.04 13.19
C GLU A 96 -12.26 -0.01 11.71
N GLY A 97 -13.17 -0.30 10.78
CA GLY A 97 -12.87 -0.33 9.34
C GLY A 97 -12.58 1.06 8.78
N HIS A 98 -13.42 2.04 9.13
CA HIS A 98 -13.25 3.45 8.82
C HIS A 98 -11.92 3.97 9.38
N LEU A 99 -11.68 3.77 10.68
CA LEU A 99 -10.46 4.23 11.36
C LEU A 99 -9.21 3.61 10.72
N ARG A 100 -9.22 2.30 10.47
CA ARG A 100 -8.13 1.60 9.77
C ARG A 100 -7.84 2.23 8.42
N LYS A 101 -8.87 2.59 7.65
CA LYS A 101 -8.70 3.22 6.34
C LYS A 101 -8.17 4.63 6.43
N MET A 102 -8.69 5.45 7.34
CA MET A 102 -8.17 6.81 7.53
C MET A 102 -6.70 6.81 7.93
N TYR A 103 -6.31 5.99 8.91
CA TYR A 103 -4.91 5.89 9.34
C TYR A 103 -4.03 5.30 8.24
N SER A 104 -4.53 4.38 7.41
CA SER A 104 -3.78 3.86 6.25
C SER A 104 -3.43 4.97 5.25
N TYR A 105 -4.34 5.92 5.01
CA TYR A 105 -4.09 7.05 4.12
C TYR A 105 -3.12 8.07 4.73
N GLU A 106 -3.22 8.34 6.04
CA GLU A 106 -2.24 9.17 6.76
C GLU A 106 -0.83 8.57 6.68
N ILE A 107 -0.70 7.27 6.89
CA ILE A 107 0.57 6.53 6.85
C ILE A 107 1.17 6.54 5.46
N GLU A 108 0.36 6.33 4.42
CA GLU A 108 0.83 6.39 3.04
C GLU A 108 1.31 7.79 2.67
N GLN A 109 0.60 8.83 3.09
CA GLN A 109 1.04 10.20 2.87
C GLN A 109 2.38 10.48 3.59
N HIS A 110 2.51 10.05 4.85
CA HIS A 110 3.77 10.11 5.60
C HIS A 110 4.90 9.32 4.92
N PHE A 111 4.61 8.15 4.35
CA PHE A 111 5.57 7.37 3.56
C PHE A 111 6.14 8.21 2.43
N TYR A 112 5.29 8.85 1.62
CA TYR A 112 5.73 9.63 0.47
C TYR A 112 6.42 10.94 0.87
N ASP A 113 6.06 11.53 2.01
CA ASP A 113 6.64 12.79 2.50
C ASP A 113 8.04 12.61 3.08
N GLU A 114 8.24 11.58 3.91
CA GLU A 114 9.43 11.44 4.77
C GLU A 114 10.31 10.25 4.41
N ILE A 115 9.73 9.18 3.88
CA ILE A 115 10.46 7.91 3.68
C ILE A 115 10.86 7.70 2.23
N ALA A 116 9.93 7.84 1.28
CA ALA A 116 10.23 7.71 -0.14
C ALA A 116 11.47 8.52 -0.58
N PRO A 117 11.73 9.75 -0.07
CA PRO A 117 12.94 10.50 -0.41
C PRO A 117 14.26 9.87 0.07
N THR A 118 14.21 8.99 1.07
CA THR A 118 15.39 8.31 1.65
C THR A 118 15.67 6.95 0.99
N LEU A 119 14.76 6.47 0.16
CA LEU A 119 14.87 5.17 -0.52
C LEU A 119 15.79 5.26 -1.73
N THR A 120 16.54 4.19 -1.98
CA THR A 120 17.31 4.01 -3.22
C THR A 120 16.56 3.17 -4.26
N VAL A 121 15.40 2.62 -3.90
CA VAL A 121 14.55 1.80 -4.78
C VAL A 121 13.52 2.65 -5.51
N SER A 122 13.00 2.11 -6.61
CA SER A 122 12.05 2.82 -7.47
C SER A 122 10.67 2.94 -6.81
N VAL A 123 10.29 4.17 -6.48
CA VAL A 123 8.99 4.57 -5.94
C VAL A 123 8.55 5.91 -6.54
N ALA A 124 7.26 6.22 -6.47
CA ALA A 124 6.78 7.53 -6.89
C ALA A 124 7.36 8.62 -5.98
N LYS A 125 7.70 9.77 -6.56
CA LYS A 125 8.15 10.94 -5.80
C LYS A 125 6.96 11.81 -5.45
N CYS A 126 6.87 12.23 -4.18
CA CYS A 126 5.90 13.21 -3.73
C CYS A 126 6.30 14.60 -4.23
N LEU A 127 5.42 15.25 -4.99
CA LEU A 127 5.58 16.66 -5.33
C LEU A 127 5.02 17.54 -4.20
N ALA A 128 3.79 17.26 -3.78
CA ALA A 128 3.09 18.00 -2.74
C ALA A 128 2.12 17.10 -1.97
N SER A 129 1.92 17.39 -0.69
CA SER A 129 0.91 16.74 0.14
C SER A 129 0.29 17.72 1.12
N THR A 130 -0.94 17.45 1.55
CA THR A 130 -1.63 18.27 2.57
C THR A 130 -0.99 18.15 3.97
N SER A 131 -0.34 17.02 4.25
CA SER A 131 0.49 16.80 5.46
C SER A 131 1.70 17.72 5.50
N LYS A 132 2.50 17.71 4.43
CA LYS A 132 3.77 18.47 4.34
C LYS A 132 3.54 19.97 4.19
N MET A 133 2.45 20.36 3.54
CA MET A 133 2.08 21.75 3.26
C MET A 133 0.92 22.22 4.17
N ARG A 134 0.88 21.78 5.42
CA ARG A 134 -0.30 21.92 6.31
C ARG A 134 -0.81 23.34 6.48
N GLU A 135 0.08 24.32 6.61
CA GLU A 135 -0.32 25.73 6.75
C GLU A 135 -0.93 26.26 5.46
N THR A 136 -0.28 26.02 4.32
CA THR A 136 -0.78 26.37 2.99
C THR A 136 -2.11 25.69 2.68
N ALA A 137 -2.23 24.39 3.01
CA ALA A 137 -3.45 23.62 2.84
C ALA A 137 -4.59 24.20 3.69
N ARG A 138 -4.34 24.60 4.94
CA ARG A 138 -5.36 25.23 5.78
C ARG A 138 -5.83 26.57 5.21
N THR A 139 -4.91 27.41 4.71
CA THR A 139 -5.26 28.70 4.08
C THR A 139 -6.07 28.50 2.80
N ALA A 140 -5.86 27.39 2.09
CA ALA A 140 -6.59 27.03 0.89
C ALA A 140 -7.81 26.14 1.15
N GLU A 141 -8.28 26.05 2.41
CA GLU A 141 -9.47 25.26 2.81
C GLU A 141 -9.34 23.74 2.52
N LEU A 142 -8.12 23.26 2.34
CA LEU A 142 -7.76 21.85 2.17
C LEU A 142 -7.27 21.18 3.47
N GLY A 143 -7.50 21.83 4.62
CA GLY A 143 -6.93 21.40 5.91
C GLY A 143 -7.46 20.08 6.45
N ASP A 144 -8.67 19.68 6.03
CA ASP A 144 -9.36 18.47 6.50
C ASP A 144 -9.36 17.33 5.46
N ILE A 145 -8.68 17.52 4.32
CA ILE A 145 -8.54 16.49 3.28
C ILE A 145 -7.14 15.88 3.27
N ILE A 146 -7.05 14.60 2.92
CA ILE A 146 -5.75 13.95 2.67
C ILE A 146 -5.55 13.91 1.16
N ALA A 147 -4.62 14.73 0.65
CA ALA A 147 -4.30 14.77 -0.77
C ALA A 147 -2.79 14.65 -0.98
N THR A 148 -2.39 13.77 -1.90
CA THR A 148 -0.98 13.52 -2.24
C THR A 148 -0.81 13.56 -3.76
N LEU A 149 0.03 14.47 -4.24
CA LEU A 149 0.37 14.64 -5.65
C LEU A 149 1.74 14.05 -5.93
N MET A 150 1.81 13.06 -6.81
CA MET A 150 3.00 12.23 -7.03
C MET A 150 3.36 12.11 -8.51
N THR A 151 4.61 11.76 -8.81
CA THR A 151 5.03 11.45 -10.19
C THR A 151 4.32 10.22 -10.74
N ASP A 152 3.97 10.23 -12.03
CA ASP A 152 3.40 9.08 -12.71
C ASP A 152 4.46 8.00 -13.01
N LEU A 153 4.39 6.88 -12.28
CA LEU A 153 5.31 5.75 -12.46
C LEU A 153 5.22 5.10 -13.84
N ARG A 154 4.07 5.19 -14.52
CA ARG A 154 3.82 4.50 -15.80
C ARG A 154 4.71 5.00 -16.92
N LEU A 155 5.28 6.20 -16.78
CA LEU A 155 6.21 6.76 -17.75
C LEU A 155 7.52 5.97 -17.85
N ALA A 156 8.01 5.44 -16.71
CA ALA A 156 9.22 4.62 -16.66
C ALA A 156 8.91 3.12 -16.55
N TYR A 157 7.75 2.78 -15.98
CA TYR A 157 7.30 1.41 -15.72
C TYR A 157 5.91 1.19 -16.34
N PRO A 158 5.79 1.08 -17.68
CA PRO A 158 4.50 1.05 -18.36
C PRO A 158 3.71 -0.26 -18.19
N VAL A 159 4.36 -1.35 -17.77
CA VAL A 159 3.74 -2.68 -17.70
C VAL A 159 3.16 -2.91 -16.30
N SER A 160 1.83 -2.93 -16.18
CA SER A 160 1.19 -3.29 -14.91
C SER A 160 1.42 -4.76 -14.56
N GLY A 161 1.66 -5.05 -13.28
CA GLY A 161 1.67 -6.42 -12.77
C GLY A 161 0.30 -7.11 -12.82
N GLY A 162 -0.79 -6.35 -13.04
CA GLY A 162 -2.13 -6.87 -13.35
C GLY A 162 -2.83 -7.61 -12.20
N LYS A 163 -4.15 -7.79 -12.33
CA LYS A 163 -4.95 -8.61 -11.41
C LYS A 163 -4.75 -10.08 -11.74
N ARG A 164 -4.20 -10.87 -10.82
CA ARG A 164 -3.96 -12.31 -11.02
C ARG A 164 -3.07 -12.65 -12.23
N ALA A 165 -2.35 -11.68 -12.80
CA ALA A 165 -1.37 -11.97 -13.83
C ALA A 165 -0.11 -12.42 -13.11
N ALA A 166 0.27 -13.66 -13.35
CA ALA A 166 1.46 -14.12 -12.69
C ALA A 166 2.68 -13.50 -13.32
N LEU A 167 3.50 -13.00 -12.42
CA LEU A 167 4.80 -12.45 -12.73
C LEU A 167 5.61 -13.52 -13.46
N THR A 168 6.19 -13.13 -14.60
CA THR A 168 7.22 -13.95 -15.23
C THR A 168 8.37 -14.14 -14.25
N SER A 169 9.17 -15.20 -14.41
CA SER A 169 10.34 -15.40 -13.54
C SER A 169 11.24 -14.16 -13.53
N ARG A 170 11.37 -13.43 -14.64
CA ARG A 170 12.13 -12.18 -14.69
C ARG A 170 11.55 -11.10 -13.78
N GLN A 171 10.24 -10.88 -13.83
CA GLN A 171 9.53 -9.92 -12.98
C GLN A 171 9.59 -10.31 -11.50
N VAL A 172 9.52 -11.61 -11.18
CA VAL A 172 9.73 -12.11 -9.80
C VAL A 172 11.13 -11.73 -9.29
N HIS A 173 12.18 -11.95 -10.09
CA HIS A 173 13.53 -11.58 -9.68
C HIS A 173 13.70 -10.07 -9.55
N ALA A 174 13.04 -9.27 -10.41
CA ALA A 174 13.01 -7.81 -10.28
C ALA A 174 12.35 -7.38 -8.96
N ALA A 175 11.21 -7.99 -8.62
CA ALA A 175 10.47 -7.73 -7.38
C ALA A 175 11.25 -8.13 -6.13
N LEU A 176 11.89 -9.31 -6.11
CA LEU A 176 12.75 -9.73 -5.01
C LEU A 176 13.97 -8.82 -4.85
N ARG A 177 14.58 -8.38 -5.96
CA ARG A 177 15.69 -7.41 -5.92
C ARG A 177 15.25 -6.06 -5.37
N TRP A 178 14.05 -5.61 -5.73
CA TRP A 178 13.44 -4.40 -5.20
C TRP A 178 13.19 -4.52 -3.70
N LEU A 179 12.57 -5.61 -3.22
CA LEU A 179 12.32 -5.84 -1.79
C LEU A 179 13.63 -5.87 -0.98
N ALA A 180 14.63 -6.60 -1.46
CA ALA A 180 15.94 -6.65 -0.82
C ALA A 180 16.59 -5.25 -0.74
N GLY A 181 16.45 -4.44 -1.79
CA GLY A 181 16.90 -3.05 -1.80
C GLY A 181 16.14 -2.18 -0.79
N PHE A 182 14.82 -2.34 -0.72
CA PHE A 182 13.95 -1.62 0.20
C PHE A 182 14.26 -1.94 1.66
N HIS A 183 14.42 -3.23 1.99
CA HIS A 183 14.80 -3.67 3.34
C HIS A 183 16.21 -3.20 3.71
N ARG A 184 17.14 -3.22 2.76
CA ARG A 184 18.51 -2.73 3.00
C ARG A 184 18.55 -1.26 3.42
N CYS A 185 17.63 -0.42 2.93
CA CYS A 185 17.57 0.99 3.33
C CYS A 185 17.38 1.17 4.84
N TYR A 186 16.78 0.20 5.53
CA TYR A 186 16.45 0.29 6.96
C TYR A 186 17.06 -0.80 7.83
N TRP A 187 17.83 -1.70 7.21
CA TRP A 187 18.50 -2.79 7.92
C TRP A 187 19.43 -2.33 9.05
N GLU A 188 20.13 -1.21 8.84
CA GLU A 188 21.07 -0.63 9.81
C GLU A 188 20.47 0.54 10.62
N HIS A 189 19.18 0.84 10.44
CA HIS A 189 18.55 1.92 11.20
C HIS A 189 18.40 1.53 12.67
N PRO A 190 18.66 2.47 13.61
CA PRO A 190 18.45 2.21 15.02
C PRO A 190 17.00 1.79 15.27
N ALA A 191 16.82 0.86 16.20
CA ALA A 191 15.50 0.39 16.62
C ALA A 191 14.59 1.59 16.88
N GLN A 192 13.52 1.68 16.10
CA GLN A 192 12.59 2.80 16.19
C GLN A 192 11.90 2.77 17.56
N ASP A 193 11.57 3.95 18.10
CA ASP A 193 10.75 4.02 19.29
C ASP A 193 9.35 3.48 18.96
N LEU A 194 9.08 2.22 19.34
CA LEU A 194 7.81 1.55 19.10
C LEU A 194 6.63 2.31 19.73
N GLY A 195 6.86 3.06 20.81
CA GLY A 195 5.83 3.88 21.46
C GLY A 195 5.37 5.07 20.61
N SER A 196 6.16 5.46 19.60
CA SER A 196 5.82 6.52 18.65
C SER A 196 5.00 6.02 17.45
N LEU A 197 4.85 4.70 17.28
CA LEU A 197 4.18 4.08 16.13
C LEU A 197 2.66 4.00 16.29
N ILE A 198 1.95 3.91 15.16
CA ILE A 198 0.48 3.89 15.14
C ILE A 198 -0.04 2.53 15.63
N MET A 199 -0.82 2.56 16.71
CA MET A 199 -1.41 1.38 17.37
C MET A 199 -2.61 0.82 16.57
N PRO A 200 -3.23 -0.32 16.97
CA PRO A 200 -4.49 -0.77 16.39
C PRO A 200 -5.53 0.37 16.32
N PRO A 201 -6.39 0.42 15.28
CA PRO A 201 -7.22 1.59 15.01
C PRO A 201 -8.08 2.06 16.20
N LEU A 202 -8.64 1.14 16.97
CA LEU A 202 -9.45 1.48 18.16
C LEU A 202 -8.60 2.04 19.30
N GLU A 203 -7.43 1.44 19.56
CA GLU A 203 -6.51 1.89 20.60
C GLU A 203 -5.91 3.25 20.24
N GLU A 204 -5.53 3.44 18.98
CA GLU A 204 -5.03 4.71 18.47
C GLU A 204 -6.08 5.81 18.55
N PHE A 205 -7.34 5.50 18.25
CA PHE A 205 -8.44 6.45 18.35
C PHE A 205 -8.65 6.96 19.77
N GLU A 206 -8.61 6.07 20.77
CA GLU A 206 -8.70 6.47 22.17
C GLU A 206 -7.44 7.25 22.61
N ARG A 207 -6.24 6.83 22.21
CA ARG A 207 -4.99 7.57 22.49
C ARG A 207 -5.03 9.00 21.96
N ARG A 208 -5.52 9.21 20.73
CA ARG A 208 -5.62 10.55 20.11
C ARG A 208 -6.66 11.43 20.80
N LYS A 209 -7.74 10.86 21.36
CA LYS A 209 -8.72 11.61 22.16
C LYS A 209 -8.10 12.14 23.45
N GLU A 210 -7.31 11.32 24.12
CA GLU A 210 -6.71 11.66 25.43
C GLU A 210 -5.56 12.67 25.30
N SER A 211 -4.73 12.53 24.27
CA SER A 211 -3.48 13.31 24.13
C SER A 211 -3.66 14.66 23.42
N ASN A 212 -4.81 14.91 22.78
CA ASN A 212 -5.01 15.99 21.80
C ASN A 212 -3.92 16.04 20.70
N ASP A 213 -3.10 14.98 20.59
CA ASP A 213 -2.02 14.84 19.64
C ASP A 213 -2.61 14.27 18.35
N ARG A 214 -2.64 15.12 17.32
CA ARG A 214 -3.04 14.74 15.96
C ARG A 214 -1.83 14.47 15.07
N SER A 215 -0.63 14.29 15.63
CA SER A 215 0.57 14.10 14.84
C SER A 215 0.61 12.68 14.24
N SER A 216 0.33 12.60 12.95
CA SER A 216 0.31 11.39 12.13
C SER A 216 1.72 11.02 11.62
N LYS A 217 2.74 11.23 12.45
CA LYS A 217 4.15 11.18 12.02
C LYS A 217 4.77 9.78 12.00
N ALA A 218 3.94 8.74 12.02
CA ALA A 218 4.43 7.41 12.23
C ALA A 218 3.75 6.39 11.31
N ILE A 219 4.46 5.30 11.09
CA ILE A 219 3.95 4.11 10.41
C ILE A 219 3.17 3.23 11.40
N TRP A 220 2.52 2.18 10.91
CA TRP A 220 1.89 1.21 11.78
C TRP A 220 2.92 0.53 12.70
N LEU A 221 2.57 0.36 13.98
CA LEU A 221 3.33 -0.45 14.94
C LEU A 221 3.41 -1.90 14.48
N ASN A 222 2.30 -2.41 13.96
CA ASN A 222 2.15 -3.74 13.40
C ASN A 222 1.04 -3.68 12.34
N GLY A 223 1.06 -4.56 11.35
CA GLY A 223 0.25 -4.43 10.15
C GLY A 223 0.69 -5.47 9.13
N GLY A 224 0.39 -5.21 7.87
CA GLY A 224 0.21 -6.29 6.91
C GLY A 224 -1.12 -7.03 7.12
N TYR A 225 -1.34 -8.08 6.35
CA TYR A 225 -2.58 -8.86 6.37
C TYR A 225 -2.75 -9.64 7.69
N THR A 226 -1.63 -10.00 8.31
CA THR A 226 -1.52 -10.86 9.51
C THR A 226 -1.76 -10.14 10.83
N TYR A 227 -2.10 -8.84 10.82
CA TYR A 227 -2.31 -8.09 12.05
C TYR A 227 -3.66 -8.42 12.72
N LEU A 228 -3.66 -9.53 13.45
CA LEU A 228 -4.83 -10.15 14.08
C LEU A 228 -5.60 -9.19 15.02
N ALA A 229 -4.91 -8.25 15.66
CA ALA A 229 -5.54 -7.27 16.55
C ALA A 229 -6.61 -6.42 15.85
N THR A 230 -6.47 -6.19 14.54
CA THR A 230 -7.42 -5.41 13.72
C THR A 230 -8.51 -6.25 13.04
N ARG A 231 -8.54 -7.56 13.35
CA ARG A 231 -9.44 -8.55 12.75
C ARG A 231 -10.03 -9.50 13.80
N ARG A 232 -10.22 -9.00 15.03
CA ARG A 232 -10.75 -9.80 16.15
C ARG A 232 -12.13 -10.35 15.84
N LYS A 233 -13.00 -9.54 15.23
CA LYS A 233 -14.36 -9.97 14.83
C LYS A 233 -14.34 -11.09 13.80
N GLU A 234 -13.50 -10.97 12.78
CA GLU A 234 -13.34 -11.99 11.74
C GLU A 234 -12.76 -13.29 12.32
N TYR A 235 -11.77 -13.19 13.21
CA TYR A 235 -11.20 -14.34 13.92
C TYR A 235 -12.23 -15.03 14.81
N GLU A 236 -13.04 -14.27 15.54
CA GLU A 236 -14.12 -14.82 16.35
C GLU A 236 -15.23 -15.49 15.51
N HIS A 237 -15.54 -14.94 14.34
CA HIS A 237 -16.46 -15.60 13.41
C HIS A 237 -15.86 -16.92 12.89
N LEU A 238 -14.60 -16.92 12.48
CA LEU A 238 -13.91 -18.12 12.01
C LEU A 238 -13.83 -19.21 13.10
N SER A 239 -13.57 -18.83 14.34
CA SER A 239 -13.45 -19.78 15.46
C SER A 239 -14.79 -20.47 15.79
N ARG A 240 -15.91 -19.79 15.52
CA ARG A 240 -17.27 -20.33 15.68
C ARG A 240 -17.72 -21.17 14.48
N ASP A 241 -17.20 -20.90 13.29
CA ASP A 241 -17.50 -21.67 12.08
C ASP A 241 -16.77 -23.01 12.06
N LYS A 242 -17.38 -24.04 12.67
CA LYS A 242 -16.83 -25.40 12.69
C LYS A 242 -16.87 -26.11 11.33
N THR A 243 -17.50 -25.53 10.32
CA THR A 243 -17.53 -26.10 8.97
C THR A 243 -16.33 -25.69 8.13
N SER A 244 -15.67 -24.60 8.51
CA SER A 244 -14.43 -24.14 7.87
C SER A 244 -13.24 -25.01 8.27
N GLU A 245 -12.52 -25.53 7.27
CA GLU A 245 -11.26 -26.26 7.46
C GLU A 245 -10.21 -25.43 8.23
N TRP A 246 -10.28 -24.11 8.09
CA TRP A 246 -9.36 -23.17 8.71
C TRP A 246 -9.63 -22.94 10.20
N SER A 247 -10.86 -23.20 10.67
CA SER A 247 -11.23 -22.99 12.07
C SER A 247 -10.42 -23.89 13.01
N ALA A 248 -10.35 -25.18 12.69
CA ALA A 248 -9.57 -26.12 13.49
C ALA A 248 -8.07 -25.82 13.40
N LEU A 249 -7.56 -25.47 12.21
CA LEU A 249 -6.13 -25.19 12.02
C LEU A 249 -5.66 -23.92 12.71
N PHE A 250 -6.42 -22.83 12.65
CA PHE A 250 -5.95 -21.54 13.15
C PHE A 250 -6.48 -21.15 14.52
N CYS A 251 -7.68 -21.61 14.88
CA CYS A 251 -8.37 -21.15 16.08
C CYS A 251 -8.35 -22.16 17.24
N SER A 252 -7.96 -23.42 16.99
CA SER A 252 -7.84 -24.40 18.07
C SER A 252 -6.57 -24.19 18.89
N VAL A 253 -6.67 -24.47 20.19
CA VAL A 253 -5.54 -24.48 21.11
C VAL A 253 -4.93 -25.89 21.09
N HIS A 254 -3.63 -26.00 20.88
CA HIS A 254 -2.93 -27.29 20.90
C HIS A 254 -2.65 -27.75 22.33
N GLU A 255 -2.57 -29.07 22.54
CA GLU A 255 -2.19 -29.64 23.84
C GLU A 255 -0.86 -29.06 24.31
N GLY A 256 -0.87 -28.44 25.51
CA GLY A 256 0.30 -27.80 26.11
C GLY A 256 0.56 -26.34 25.70
N ALA A 257 -0.32 -25.73 24.90
CA ALA A 257 -0.29 -24.29 24.61
C ALA A 257 -1.47 -23.55 25.26
N ASP A 258 -1.28 -22.28 25.60
CA ASP A 258 -2.35 -21.40 26.11
C ASP A 258 -3.03 -20.58 24.99
N GLN A 259 -2.55 -20.71 23.76
CA GLN A 259 -2.90 -19.88 22.62
C GLN A 259 -3.10 -20.71 21.35
N SER A 260 -3.93 -20.23 20.43
CA SER A 260 -4.11 -20.85 19.11
C SER A 260 -2.94 -20.53 18.18
N ILE A 261 -2.83 -21.25 17.05
CA ILE A 261 -1.80 -20.96 16.03
C ILE A 261 -1.89 -19.49 15.58
N ALA A 262 -3.09 -18.97 15.34
CA ALA A 262 -3.26 -17.58 14.90
C ALA A 262 -2.70 -16.58 15.92
N GLU A 263 -2.97 -16.78 17.22
CA GLU A 263 -2.44 -15.92 18.29
C GLU A 263 -0.91 -16.05 18.38
N LEU A 264 -0.37 -17.26 18.29
CA LEU A 264 1.07 -17.51 18.34
C LEU A 264 1.81 -16.83 17.17
N VAL A 265 1.26 -16.95 15.96
CA VAL A 265 1.80 -16.27 14.77
C VAL A 265 1.70 -14.76 14.94
N ALA A 266 0.57 -14.23 15.41
CA ALA A 266 0.40 -12.80 15.64
C ALA A 266 1.37 -12.25 16.71
N ALA A 267 1.66 -13.03 17.76
CA ALA A 267 2.64 -12.69 18.77
C ALA A 267 4.06 -12.73 18.20
N PHE A 268 4.38 -13.72 17.37
CA PHE A 268 5.69 -13.86 16.75
C PHE A 268 5.99 -12.74 15.74
N LEU A 269 5.01 -12.32 14.95
CA LEU A 269 5.16 -11.28 13.93
C LEU A 269 5.13 -9.86 14.49
N ARG A 270 4.65 -9.69 15.73
CA ARG A 270 4.62 -8.38 16.38
C ARG A 270 6.04 -7.82 16.53
N PRO A 271 6.29 -6.58 16.05
CA PRO A 271 7.56 -5.91 16.29
C PRO A 271 7.85 -5.78 17.77
N CYS A 272 9.07 -6.13 18.16
CA CYS A 272 9.52 -6.06 19.54
C CYS A 272 10.94 -5.50 19.67
N GLY A 273 11.42 -4.78 18.66
CA GLY A 273 12.74 -4.15 18.66
C GLY A 273 13.86 -5.15 18.41
N ARG A 274 13.62 -6.19 17.59
CA ARG A 274 14.67 -7.16 17.24
C ARG A 274 15.76 -6.48 16.41
N PRO A 275 17.02 -6.96 16.47
CA PRO A 275 18.14 -6.35 15.74
C PRO A 275 18.03 -6.30 14.21
N PHE A 276 17.06 -6.99 13.63
CA PHE A 276 16.88 -7.15 12.17
C PHE A 276 15.46 -6.79 11.73
N GLU A 277 14.72 -6.00 12.51
CA GLU A 277 13.42 -5.46 12.09
C GLU A 277 13.64 -4.34 11.08
N THR A 278 13.08 -4.52 9.88
CA THR A 278 13.07 -3.54 8.80
C THR A 278 11.65 -3.09 8.51
N TYR A 279 11.49 -2.02 7.74
CA TYR A 279 10.19 -1.69 7.19
C TYR A 279 9.76 -2.69 6.11
N LEU A 280 8.49 -3.05 6.17
CA LEU A 280 7.78 -3.88 5.21
C LEU A 280 6.88 -2.99 4.33
N HIS A 281 6.68 -3.37 3.08
CA HIS A 281 5.65 -2.80 2.22
C HIS A 281 4.24 -3.10 2.81
N GLY A 282 4.04 -4.32 3.32
CA GLY A 282 2.83 -4.75 4.03
C GLY A 282 1.65 -5.18 3.14
N ASP A 283 1.69 -4.86 1.85
CA ASP A 283 0.71 -5.32 0.84
C ASP A 283 1.40 -5.71 -0.48
N VAL A 284 2.37 -6.62 -0.41
CA VAL A 284 3.09 -7.13 -1.59
C VAL A 284 2.20 -8.06 -2.40
N LYS A 285 1.90 -7.66 -3.63
CA LYS A 285 1.12 -8.39 -4.63
C LYS A 285 1.35 -7.80 -6.03
N SER A 286 1.13 -8.56 -7.09
CA SER A 286 1.35 -8.10 -8.47
C SER A 286 0.57 -6.83 -8.83
N GLU A 287 -0.62 -6.64 -8.25
CA GLU A 287 -1.44 -5.45 -8.48
C GLU A 287 -0.80 -4.15 -8.00
N ASN A 288 0.18 -4.24 -7.09
CA ASN A 288 0.90 -3.10 -6.51
C ASN A 288 2.27 -2.89 -7.18
N MET A 289 2.46 -3.43 -8.38
CA MET A 289 3.72 -3.37 -9.13
C MET A 289 3.52 -2.82 -10.54
N PHE A 290 4.46 -1.98 -10.97
CA PHE A 290 4.66 -1.61 -12.36
C PHE A 290 6.07 -2.01 -12.81
N PHE A 291 6.21 -2.55 -14.01
CA PHE A 291 7.47 -3.03 -14.57
C PHE A 291 7.88 -2.25 -15.82
N THR A 292 9.17 -2.31 -16.13
CA THR A 292 9.69 -1.93 -17.46
C THR A 292 9.15 -2.86 -18.54
N GLU A 293 9.21 -2.46 -19.82
CA GLU A 293 8.82 -3.32 -20.95
C GLU A 293 9.59 -4.66 -20.98
N SER A 294 10.87 -4.62 -20.59
CA SER A 294 11.71 -5.81 -20.44
C SER A 294 11.34 -6.66 -19.22
N GLY A 295 10.69 -6.10 -18.21
CA GLY A 295 10.27 -6.80 -16.99
C GLY A 295 11.40 -7.07 -15.98
N ASP A 296 12.57 -6.44 -16.14
CA ASP A 296 13.77 -6.62 -15.32
C ASP A 296 13.93 -5.59 -14.18
N GLU A 297 13.16 -4.51 -14.24
CA GLU A 297 13.02 -3.52 -13.17
C GLU A 297 11.53 -3.32 -12.82
N VAL A 298 11.29 -2.88 -11.59
CA VAL A 298 9.95 -2.73 -11.02
C VAL A 298 9.90 -1.50 -10.11
N ALA A 299 8.74 -0.86 -10.07
CA ALA A 299 8.36 0.12 -9.06
C ALA A 299 7.14 -0.38 -8.29
N PHE A 300 7.20 -0.28 -6.97
CA PHE A 300 6.08 -0.61 -6.08
C PHE A 300 5.27 0.64 -5.74
N PHE A 301 3.99 0.44 -5.42
CA PHE A 301 3.08 1.48 -4.97
C PHE A 301 2.05 0.91 -3.98
N ASP A 302 1.23 1.78 -3.37
CA ASP A 302 0.22 1.43 -2.36
C ASP A 302 0.81 1.03 -0.98
N PHE A 303 1.59 1.94 -0.40
CA PHE A 303 2.29 1.77 0.89
C PHE A 303 1.41 1.99 2.14
N GLN A 304 0.11 1.71 2.03
CA GLN A 304 -0.91 1.91 3.09
C GLN A 304 -0.71 1.04 4.35
N ARG A 305 0.05 -0.06 4.26
CA ARG A 305 0.16 -1.09 5.32
C ARG A 305 1.57 -1.27 5.86
N ARG A 306 2.39 -0.23 5.77
CA ARG A 306 3.79 -0.30 6.17
C ARG A 306 3.96 -0.44 7.68
N VAL A 307 4.87 -1.34 8.05
CA VAL A 307 5.15 -1.75 9.44
C VAL A 307 6.63 -2.08 9.60
N PRO A 308 7.18 -2.05 10.82
CA PRO A 308 8.37 -2.83 11.14
C PRO A 308 8.06 -4.34 11.08
N GLY A 309 9.03 -5.18 10.72
CA GLY A 309 8.86 -6.63 10.73
C GLY A 309 10.05 -7.42 10.17
N ALA A 310 9.88 -8.75 10.08
CA ALA A 310 10.88 -9.65 9.50
C ALA A 310 10.64 -9.85 7.99
N ASP A 311 11.72 -9.80 7.21
CA ASP A 311 11.81 -9.93 5.75
C ASP A 311 11.03 -11.13 5.15
N ARG A 312 11.06 -12.29 5.83
CA ARG A 312 10.52 -13.56 5.29
C ARG A 312 9.03 -13.56 4.95
N GLU A 313 8.23 -12.63 5.49
CA GLU A 313 6.79 -12.57 5.19
C GLU A 313 6.50 -12.11 3.75
N GLU A 314 7.31 -11.19 3.21
CA GLU A 314 7.05 -10.58 1.90
C GLU A 314 7.52 -11.46 0.75
N ASP A 315 8.68 -12.12 0.93
CA ASP A 315 9.25 -13.07 -0.04
C ASP A 315 8.31 -14.25 -0.31
N ALA A 316 7.64 -14.75 0.73
CA ALA A 316 6.70 -15.86 0.62
C ALA A 316 5.48 -15.51 -0.25
N LYS A 317 5.01 -14.25 -0.21
CA LYS A 317 3.85 -13.79 -1.00
C LYS A 317 4.17 -13.72 -2.49
N ILE A 318 5.35 -13.17 -2.86
CA ILE A 318 5.80 -13.14 -4.25
C ILE A 318 5.98 -14.55 -4.80
N TRP A 319 6.53 -15.46 -3.99
CA TRP A 319 6.71 -16.84 -4.41
C TRP A 319 5.37 -17.56 -4.62
N ALA A 320 4.38 -17.33 -3.75
CA ALA A 320 3.03 -17.87 -3.91
C ALA A 320 2.37 -17.41 -5.23
N ASP A 321 2.54 -16.13 -5.61
CA ASP A 321 2.05 -15.60 -6.88
C ASP A 321 2.70 -16.30 -8.09
N HIS A 322 3.98 -16.66 -7.98
CA HIS A 322 4.69 -17.43 -9.02
C HIS A 322 4.26 -18.91 -9.08
N GLU A 323 4.16 -19.61 -7.93
CA GLU A 323 3.79 -21.02 -7.88
C GLU A 323 2.35 -21.29 -8.34
N CYS A 324 1.44 -20.32 -8.15
CA CYS A 324 0.09 -20.35 -8.73
C CYS A 324 0.09 -20.57 -10.26
N GLN A 325 1.17 -20.24 -10.97
CA GLN A 325 1.34 -20.61 -12.39
C GLN A 325 1.88 -22.00 -12.61
N ARG A 326 2.81 -22.45 -11.78
CA ARG A 326 3.41 -23.78 -11.93
C ARG A 326 2.37 -24.87 -11.79
N GLU A 327 1.44 -24.70 -10.84
CA GLU A 327 0.30 -25.61 -10.68
C GLU A 327 -0.67 -25.54 -11.86
N LYS A 328 -0.93 -24.35 -12.42
CA LYS A 328 -1.75 -24.19 -13.64
C LYS A 328 -1.09 -24.73 -14.90
N SER A 329 0.24 -24.83 -14.93
CA SER A 329 1.03 -25.39 -16.04
C SER A 329 1.45 -26.85 -15.82
N GLY A 330 0.97 -27.50 -14.75
CA GLY A 330 1.12 -28.93 -14.50
C GLY A 330 2.48 -29.37 -13.92
N ALA A 331 3.31 -28.46 -13.43
CA ALA A 331 4.55 -28.83 -12.74
C ALA A 331 4.29 -29.05 -11.25
N THR A 332 4.26 -30.31 -10.83
CA THR A 332 3.94 -30.70 -9.45
C THR A 332 5.12 -30.49 -8.49
N LEU A 333 4.81 -30.06 -7.26
CA LEU A 333 5.68 -29.87 -6.08
C LEU A 333 6.68 -31.01 -5.76
N ARG A 334 6.58 -32.18 -6.40
CA ARG A 334 7.53 -33.30 -6.21
C ARG A 334 8.93 -33.00 -6.76
N GLU A 335 9.04 -32.21 -7.84
CA GLU A 335 10.34 -31.94 -8.48
C GLU A 335 11.32 -31.16 -7.58
N TRP A 336 10.82 -30.47 -6.56
CA TRP A 336 11.65 -29.67 -5.66
C TRP A 336 12.10 -30.44 -4.41
N CYS A 337 11.24 -31.27 -3.82
CA CYS A 337 11.63 -32.18 -2.73
C CYS A 337 12.73 -33.19 -3.13
N ASP A 338 12.83 -33.52 -4.42
CA ASP A 338 13.85 -34.43 -4.93
C ASP A 338 15.17 -33.72 -5.30
N ARG A 339 15.16 -32.41 -5.61
CA ARG A 339 16.39 -31.62 -5.81
C ARG A 339 17.06 -31.19 -4.50
N GLY A 340 16.32 -31.16 -3.39
CA GLY A 340 16.86 -30.94 -2.04
C GLY A 340 17.55 -32.18 -1.42
N ARG A 341 17.37 -33.38 -1.98
CA ARG A 341 17.95 -34.65 -1.48
C ARG A 341 19.10 -35.19 -2.32
N GLY A 342 19.91 -34.28 -2.86
CA GLY A 342 21.01 -34.57 -3.77
C GLY A 342 22.42 -34.63 -3.19
N ARG A 343 22.64 -34.83 -1.87
CA ARG A 343 23.97 -35.21 -1.32
C ARG A 343 23.83 -36.01 -0.02
N GLY A 344 23.84 -37.34 -0.14
CA GLY A 344 23.94 -38.26 1.00
C GLY A 344 23.74 -39.71 0.57
N ARG A 345 24.83 -40.43 0.33
CA ARG A 345 24.81 -41.86 -0.03
C ARG A 345 24.29 -42.70 1.15
N GLY A 346 23.35 -43.61 0.87
CA GLY A 346 23.52 -45.02 1.27
C GLY A 346 22.45 -45.67 2.15
N ARG A 347 21.77 -46.66 1.54
CA ARG A 347 21.23 -47.92 2.09
C ARG A 347 19.80 -47.94 2.68
N GLY A 348 18.89 -48.52 1.88
CA GLY A 348 18.17 -49.76 2.23
C GLY A 348 16.77 -49.63 2.84
N GLY A 349 15.74 -50.05 2.11
CA GLY A 349 14.43 -50.35 2.67
C GLY A 349 13.28 -50.31 1.64
N GLN A 350 12.64 -51.46 1.41
CA GLN A 350 11.57 -51.70 0.45
C GLN A 350 10.18 -51.25 0.95
N GLN A 351 9.22 -51.16 -0.01
CA GLN A 351 7.75 -51.21 0.11
C GLN A 351 7.06 -49.92 0.61
N GLN A 352 5.88 -49.49 0.13
CA GLN A 352 4.79 -50.17 -0.57
C GLN A 352 3.96 -49.15 -1.39
N GLN A 353 3.45 -49.60 -2.53
CA GLN A 353 2.61 -48.85 -3.46
C GLN A 353 1.15 -48.88 -2.98
N GLN A 354 0.50 -47.73 -2.80
CA GLN A 354 -0.97 -47.65 -2.80
C GLN A 354 -1.43 -46.51 -3.71
N GLN A 355 -2.10 -46.91 -4.79
CA GLN A 355 -2.89 -46.06 -5.67
C GLN A 355 -4.06 -45.47 -4.88
N ARG A 356 -4.28 -44.15 -4.97
CA ARG A 356 -5.60 -43.56 -4.79
C ARG A 356 -5.91 -42.63 -5.95
N GLN A 357 -7.12 -42.82 -6.46
CA GLN A 357 -7.70 -42.31 -7.68
C GLN A 357 -7.75 -40.78 -7.71
N CYS A 358 -7.41 -40.21 -8.88
CA CYS A 358 -7.70 -38.83 -9.23
C CYS A 358 -9.22 -38.66 -9.39
N LEU A 359 -9.82 -37.78 -8.60
CA LEU A 359 -11.15 -37.23 -8.89
C LEU A 359 -10.95 -35.86 -9.56
N ASP A 360 -11.61 -35.72 -10.70
CA ASP A 360 -11.64 -34.60 -11.63
C ASP A 360 -12.24 -33.33 -10.98
N PRO A 361 -11.62 -32.14 -11.07
CA PRO A 361 -12.23 -30.91 -10.58
C PRO A 361 -12.99 -30.20 -11.72
N GLN A 362 -14.20 -30.67 -11.99
CA GLN A 362 -15.27 -29.81 -12.48
C GLN A 362 -16.07 -29.30 -11.29
N ASP A 363 -15.65 -28.19 -10.67
CA ASP A 363 -16.62 -27.20 -10.22
C ASP A 363 -15.96 -25.85 -9.91
N GLY A 364 -16.42 -24.83 -10.61
CA GLY A 364 -15.99 -23.45 -10.40
C GLY A 364 -16.62 -22.88 -9.15
N ARG A 365 -15.83 -22.74 -8.07
CA ARG A 365 -16.16 -21.87 -6.94
C ARG A 365 -14.89 -21.54 -6.13
N VAL A 366 -14.01 -20.75 -6.73
CA VAL A 366 -12.92 -20.05 -6.02
C VAL A 366 -13.31 -18.59 -5.90
N GLU A 367 -14.03 -18.25 -4.83
CA GLU A 367 -14.21 -16.85 -4.44
C GLU A 367 -14.13 -16.71 -2.92
N LYS A 368 -13.25 -15.79 -2.52
CA LYS A 368 -13.10 -15.19 -1.18
C LYS A 368 -12.53 -16.13 -0.12
N MET A 369 -11.23 -16.02 0.09
CA MET A 369 -10.59 -15.78 1.39
C MET A 369 -9.07 -15.93 1.22
N ALA A 370 -8.43 -14.85 0.77
CA ALA A 370 -7.03 -14.62 1.10
C ALA A 370 -7.04 -13.72 2.35
N LEU A 371 -6.63 -14.29 3.48
CA LEU A 371 -6.50 -13.61 4.77
C LEU A 371 -5.32 -12.65 4.77
#